data_AF-A0A2S9YBR0-F1
#
_entry.id   AF-A0A2S9YBR0-F1
#
_cell.length_a   1.000
_cell.length_b   1.000
_cell.length_c   1.000
_cell.angle_alpha   90.00
_cell.angle_beta   90.00
_cell.angle_gamma   90.00
#
_symmetry.space_group_name_H-M   'P 1'
#
loop_
_entity.id
_entity.type
_entity.pdbx_description
1 polymer ?
#
loop_
_entity_poly.entity_id
_entity_poly.type
_entity_poly.pdbx_seq_one_letter_code
_entity_poly.pdbx_strand_id
1 'polypeptide(L)'
;MTLAQDPSQDPRVLALAYSRLYAVLARALLRGVDARMLAQLRELDWVGPGDGLEQLATQLHATFELGVFPYAGVFLDPDAQAGACADRVRGFYARAGFSPRPVNAELAPDHLGVELAFMAFVSRAHADGRLGPSSPLLAEFLDACVLAYLPSLVIAARELGEGAWPTMLNELLELVAAQRATLPGPRAAPSLCPAQALLDDARTGLREIAAYLLTPARSGVFLTRADIAALARSRGLARGFGSRLTMLDNLLRGAVEYGELDKLRAGLDELLARRDHRLVELDQRLELGPAIEPWRAAIARTRELVRALHRAPSRDRADPWTSKPSTTTPPAP
;
A
#
# COMPACT_ATOMS: atom_id res chain seq x y z
N MET A 1 14.99 44.49 -23.97
CA MET A 1 14.54 44.32 -22.57
C MET A 1 14.13 42.86 -22.43
N THR A 2 15.08 42.00 -22.04
CA THR A 2 14.89 40.54 -21.99
C THR A 2 14.07 40.25 -20.74
N LEU A 3 12.87 39.70 -20.90
CA LEU A 3 12.06 39.21 -19.78
C LEU A 3 12.90 38.20 -19.00
N ALA A 4 13.21 38.50 -17.74
CA ALA A 4 13.87 37.56 -16.85
C ALA A 4 13.00 36.31 -16.75
N GLN A 5 13.52 35.17 -17.23
CA GLN A 5 12.85 33.89 -17.07
C GLN A 5 12.64 33.64 -15.58
N ASP A 6 11.41 33.25 -15.21
CA ASP A 6 11.08 32.91 -13.83
C ASP A 6 12.06 31.83 -13.34
N PRO A 7 12.88 32.09 -12.30
CA PRO A 7 13.84 31.12 -11.77
C PRO A 7 13.17 29.84 -11.27
N SER A 8 11.85 29.82 -11.06
CA SER A 8 11.08 28.60 -10.79
C SER A 8 11.08 27.60 -11.96
N GLN A 9 11.44 28.04 -13.16
CA GLN A 9 11.52 27.20 -14.37
C GLN A 9 12.90 26.62 -14.63
N ASP A 10 13.92 26.92 -13.81
CA ASP A 10 15.21 26.24 -13.91
C ASP A 10 15.08 24.78 -13.43
N PRO A 11 15.29 23.77 -14.30
CA PRO A 11 15.19 22.36 -13.94
C PRO A 11 16.10 21.97 -12.76
N ARG A 12 17.23 22.67 -12.56
CA ARG A 12 18.13 22.42 -11.42
C ARG A 12 17.54 22.89 -10.10
N VAL A 13 16.90 24.05 -10.09
CA VAL A 13 16.21 24.59 -8.91
C VAL A 13 15.07 23.66 -8.52
N LEU A 14 14.27 23.22 -9.50
CA LEU A 14 13.18 22.29 -9.28
C LEU A 14 13.67 20.93 -8.77
N ALA A 15 14.72 20.35 -9.37
CA ALA A 15 15.33 19.09 -8.90
C ALA A 15 15.87 19.20 -7.47
N LEU A 16 16.44 20.35 -7.10
CA LEU A 16 16.89 20.60 -5.73
C LEU A 16 15.72 20.72 -4.74
N ALA A 17 14.60 21.34 -5.16
CA ALA A 17 13.38 21.41 -4.35
C ALA A 17 12.82 20.00 -4.06
N TYR A 18 12.65 19.18 -5.11
CA TYR A 18 12.25 17.77 -4.97
C TYR A 18 13.19 17.01 -4.03
N SER A 19 14.50 17.16 -4.20
CA SER A 19 15.48 16.51 -3.34
C SER A 19 15.27 16.83 -1.86
N ARG A 20 15.02 18.10 -1.53
CA ARG A 20 14.79 18.55 -0.15
C ARG A 20 13.49 18.01 0.43
N LEU A 21 12.40 18.08 -0.33
CA LEU A 21 11.09 17.57 0.11
C LEU A 21 11.13 16.07 0.38
N TYR A 22 11.70 15.27 -0.54
CA TYR A 22 11.86 13.83 -0.32
C TYR A 22 12.78 13.52 0.85
N ALA A 23 13.85 14.31 1.08
CA ALA A 23 14.71 14.09 2.23
C ALA A 23 14.01 14.33 3.57
N VAL A 24 13.11 15.33 3.65
CA VAL A 24 12.29 15.59 4.84
C VAL A 24 11.32 14.44 5.07
N LEU A 25 10.56 14.03 4.06
CA LEU A 25 9.59 12.93 4.16
C LEU A 25 10.26 11.58 4.47
N ALA A 26 11.39 11.29 3.83
CA ALA A 26 12.19 10.11 4.12
C ALA A 26 12.60 10.09 5.60
N ARG A 27 13.10 11.21 6.13
CA ARG A 27 13.51 11.30 7.53
C ARG A 27 12.30 11.12 8.46
N ALA A 28 11.18 11.75 8.16
CA ALA A 28 9.95 11.63 8.95
C ALA A 28 9.48 10.17 9.04
N LEU A 29 9.44 9.44 7.93
CA LEU A 29 9.04 8.02 7.92
C LEU A 29 10.06 7.09 8.58
N LEU A 30 11.35 7.39 8.47
CA LEU A 30 12.42 6.50 8.97
C LEU A 30 12.76 6.74 10.44
N ARG A 31 12.55 7.95 10.97
CA ARG A 31 13.04 8.36 12.29
C ARG A 31 12.01 9.13 13.12
N GLY A 32 10.81 9.32 12.60
CA GLY A 32 9.82 10.23 13.18
C GLY A 32 10.14 11.70 12.89
N VAL A 33 9.24 12.56 13.38
CA VAL A 33 9.33 14.01 13.23
C VAL A 33 10.02 14.61 14.45
N ASP A 34 10.99 15.50 14.23
CA ASP A 34 11.65 16.30 15.26
C ASP A 34 11.14 17.74 15.24
N ALA A 35 11.51 18.57 16.21
CA ALA A 35 11.00 19.95 16.32
C ALA A 35 11.31 20.81 15.08
N ARG A 36 12.45 20.58 14.43
CA ARG A 36 12.83 21.31 13.21
C ARG A 36 11.98 20.86 12.02
N MET A 37 11.81 19.56 11.84
CA MET A 37 10.95 19.02 10.80
C MET A 37 9.50 19.44 10.99
N LEU A 38 9.00 19.46 12.23
CA LEU A 38 7.65 19.93 12.53
C LEU A 38 7.43 21.39 12.08
N ALA A 39 8.41 22.27 12.32
CA ALA A 39 8.34 23.65 11.83
C ALA A 39 8.26 23.70 10.29
N GLN A 40 9.09 22.91 9.60
CA GLN A 40 9.07 22.83 8.14
C GLN A 40 7.75 22.28 7.59
N LEU A 41 7.20 21.24 8.22
CA LEU A 41 5.92 20.64 7.81
C LEU A 41 4.75 21.61 8.01
N ARG A 42 4.81 22.47 9.03
CA ARG A 42 3.81 23.53 9.25
C ARG A 42 3.89 24.63 8.20
N GLU A 43 5.10 25.01 7.77
CA GLU A 43 5.28 25.97 6.66
C GLU A 43 4.72 25.43 5.34
N LEU A 44 4.66 24.11 5.18
CA LEU A 44 4.06 23.44 4.02
C LEU A 44 2.56 23.16 4.19
N ASP A 45 1.98 23.48 5.34
CA ASP A 45 0.58 23.17 5.70
C ASP A 45 0.25 21.66 5.65
N TRP A 46 1.26 20.80 5.84
CA TRP A 46 1.11 19.34 5.80
C TRP A 46 0.70 18.73 7.14
N VAL A 47 0.78 19.53 8.21
CA VAL A 47 0.40 19.15 9.57
C VAL A 47 -0.38 20.30 10.19
N GLY A 48 -1.44 19.97 10.95
CA GLY A 48 -2.31 20.96 11.57
C GLY A 48 -1.65 21.66 12.77
N PRO A 49 -2.23 22.78 13.23
CA PRO A 49 -1.74 23.49 14.41
C PRO A 49 -1.82 22.64 15.70
N GLY A 50 -2.73 21.66 15.74
CA GLY A 50 -2.87 20.72 16.84
C GLY A 50 -1.87 19.56 16.83
N ASP A 51 -1.19 19.30 15.71
CA ASP A 51 -0.27 18.16 15.61
C ASP A 51 1.06 18.46 16.32
N GLY A 52 1.19 17.92 17.54
CA GLY A 52 2.43 17.90 18.31
C GLY A 52 3.32 16.70 17.96
N LEU A 53 4.58 16.72 18.40
CA LEU A 53 5.54 15.63 18.14
C LEU A 53 5.07 14.27 18.65
N GLU A 54 4.51 14.23 19.87
CA GLU A 54 3.98 12.99 20.46
C GLU A 54 2.80 12.45 19.67
N GLN A 55 1.86 13.32 19.29
CA GLN A 55 0.71 12.96 18.47
C GLN A 55 1.15 12.42 17.10
N LEU A 56 2.12 13.05 16.45
CA LEU A 56 2.67 12.56 15.18
C LEU A 56 3.35 11.19 15.34
N ALA A 57 4.05 10.95 16.44
CA ALA A 57 4.65 9.65 16.72
C ALA A 57 3.59 8.56 16.96
N THR A 58 2.54 8.87 17.74
CA THR A 58 1.40 7.96 17.95
C THR A 58 0.68 7.66 16.64
N GLN A 59 0.42 8.67 15.81
CA GLN A 59 -0.22 8.48 14.52
C GLN A 59 0.68 7.70 13.54
N LEU A 60 2.01 7.89 13.58
CA LEU A 60 2.96 7.12 12.75
C LEU A 60 2.83 5.63 13.08
N HIS A 61 2.89 5.29 14.37
CA HIS A 61 2.75 3.92 14.86
C HIS A 61 1.38 3.32 14.46
N ALA A 62 0.29 4.05 14.74
CA ALA A 62 -1.05 3.59 14.40
C ALA A 62 -1.24 3.39 12.88
N THR A 63 -0.71 4.29 12.06
CA THR A 63 -0.84 4.24 10.60
C THR A 63 0.03 3.14 10.01
N PHE A 64 1.32 3.09 10.31
CA PHE A 64 2.28 2.29 9.56
C PHE A 64 2.71 0.97 10.23
N GLU A 65 2.59 0.87 11.55
CA GLU A 65 2.93 -0.37 12.27
C GLU A 65 1.71 -1.26 12.54
N LEU A 66 0.52 -0.66 12.68
CA LEU A 66 -0.71 -1.38 12.98
C LEU A 66 -1.71 -1.41 11.83
N GLY A 67 -1.75 -0.34 11.03
CA GLY A 67 -2.73 -0.10 9.98
C GLY A 67 -2.31 -0.64 8.62
N VAL A 68 -1.40 0.07 7.94
CA VAL A 68 -0.94 -0.19 6.57
C VAL A 68 0.59 -0.08 6.49
N PHE A 69 1.24 -1.18 6.16
CA PHE A 69 2.70 -1.25 6.13
C PHE A 69 3.26 -0.58 4.85
N PRO A 70 4.17 0.40 4.96
CA PRO A 70 4.62 1.20 3.81
C PRO A 70 5.76 0.51 3.06
N TYR A 71 5.53 -0.72 2.60
CA TYR A 71 6.48 -1.51 1.81
C TYR A 71 5.88 -1.86 0.45
N ALA A 72 6.63 -1.70 -0.63
CA ALA A 72 6.13 -2.05 -1.97
C ALA A 72 5.71 -3.53 -2.05
N GLY A 73 6.48 -4.44 -1.43
CA GLY A 73 6.15 -5.87 -1.39
C GLY A 73 4.78 -6.17 -0.77
N VAL A 74 4.33 -5.42 0.22
CA VAL A 74 3.00 -5.62 0.82
C VAL A 74 1.85 -5.41 -0.18
N PHE A 75 2.08 -4.60 -1.22
CA PHE A 75 1.10 -4.27 -2.23
C PHE A 75 1.27 -5.04 -3.52
N LEU A 76 2.52 -5.29 -3.94
CA LEU A 76 2.84 -5.84 -5.26
C LEU A 76 3.15 -7.34 -5.25
N ASP A 77 3.47 -7.90 -4.08
CA ASP A 77 3.81 -9.31 -3.95
C ASP A 77 2.55 -10.22 -3.92
N PRO A 78 2.56 -11.38 -4.60
CA PRO A 78 1.47 -12.35 -4.55
C PRO A 78 1.13 -12.90 -3.17
N ASP A 79 2.04 -12.78 -2.20
CA ASP A 79 1.90 -13.22 -0.81
C ASP A 79 1.93 -12.04 0.18
N ALA A 80 1.90 -10.80 -0.34
CA ALA A 80 1.88 -9.54 0.41
C ALA A 80 3.01 -9.42 1.45
N GLN A 81 4.22 -9.89 1.12
CA GLN A 81 5.36 -9.89 2.04
C GLN A 81 6.16 -8.57 1.97
N ALA A 82 6.45 -7.98 3.12
CA ALA A 82 7.39 -6.86 3.22
C ALA A 82 8.80 -7.31 2.80
N GLY A 83 9.50 -6.50 1.99
CA GLY A 83 10.82 -6.87 1.48
C GLY A 83 10.81 -7.69 0.19
N ALA A 84 9.66 -8.20 -0.27
CA ALA A 84 9.59 -9.01 -1.48
C ALA A 84 10.01 -8.24 -2.76
N CYS A 85 9.90 -6.90 -2.75
CA CYS A 85 10.34 -6.06 -3.88
C CYS A 85 11.79 -5.55 -3.72
N ALA A 86 12.50 -5.95 -2.66
CA ALA A 86 13.80 -5.37 -2.33
C ALA A 86 14.88 -5.53 -3.42
N ASP A 87 14.92 -6.67 -4.12
CA ASP A 87 15.91 -6.89 -5.18
C ASP A 87 15.72 -5.97 -6.38
N ARG A 88 14.47 -5.76 -6.79
CA ARG A 88 14.12 -4.80 -7.85
C ARG A 88 14.62 -3.41 -7.47
N VAL A 89 14.29 -2.97 -6.26
CA VAL A 89 14.66 -1.65 -5.74
C VAL A 89 16.18 -1.50 -5.61
N ARG A 90 16.89 -2.52 -5.11
CA ARG A 90 18.36 -2.56 -5.05
C ARG A 90 19.02 -2.39 -6.42
N GLY A 91 18.41 -2.94 -7.48
CA GLY A 91 18.89 -2.73 -8.85
C GLY A 91 18.95 -1.25 -9.23
N PHE A 92 17.94 -0.45 -8.85
CA PHE A 92 17.95 1.00 -9.05
C PHE A 92 18.98 1.71 -8.18
N TYR A 93 19.12 1.27 -6.93
CA TYR A 93 20.11 1.83 -6.00
C TYR A 93 21.53 1.66 -6.55
N ALA A 94 21.87 0.45 -7.02
CA ALA A 94 23.15 0.15 -7.62
C ALA A 94 23.44 1.00 -8.87
N ARG A 95 22.45 1.18 -9.75
CA ARG A 95 22.58 2.03 -10.96
C ARG A 95 22.92 3.48 -10.66
N ALA A 96 22.50 4.00 -9.50
CA ALA A 96 22.79 5.37 -9.08
C ALA A 96 24.03 5.50 -8.18
N GLY A 97 24.63 4.38 -7.75
CA GLY A 97 25.64 4.37 -6.69
C GLY A 97 25.08 4.79 -5.33
N PHE A 98 23.80 4.53 -5.07
CA PHE A 98 23.16 4.82 -3.80
C PHE A 98 23.29 3.62 -2.84
N SER A 99 23.70 3.91 -1.60
CA SER A 99 23.72 2.94 -0.51
C SER A 99 22.92 3.50 0.67
N PRO A 100 21.86 2.81 1.14
CA PRO A 100 21.14 3.22 2.34
C PRO A 100 22.09 3.35 3.54
N ARG A 101 21.84 4.34 4.40
CA ARG A 101 22.65 4.53 5.61
C ARG A 101 22.45 3.36 6.59
N PRO A 102 23.42 3.05 7.46
CA PRO A 102 23.33 1.93 8.41
C PRO A 102 22.09 1.93 9.30
N VAL A 103 21.61 3.11 9.73
CA VAL A 103 20.36 3.24 10.52
C VAL A 103 19.12 2.72 9.76
N ASN A 104 19.20 2.63 8.44
CA ASN A 104 18.11 2.13 7.59
C ASN A 104 18.34 0.66 7.19
N ALA A 105 19.46 0.04 7.56
CA ALA A 105 19.81 -1.32 7.12
C ALA A 105 18.91 -2.39 7.75
N GLU A 106 18.23 -2.06 8.84
CA GLU A 106 17.22 -2.92 9.47
C GLU A 106 15.90 -2.94 8.68
N LEU A 107 15.66 -1.93 7.85
CA LEU A 107 14.48 -1.86 6.99
C LEU A 107 14.79 -2.46 5.62
N ALA A 108 13.81 -3.15 5.05
CA ALA A 108 13.93 -3.65 3.70
C ALA A 108 14.06 -2.48 2.70
N PRO A 109 14.86 -2.64 1.62
CA PRO A 109 15.05 -1.60 0.61
C PRO A 109 13.78 -1.03 -0.03
N ASP A 110 12.69 -1.81 -0.08
CA ASP A 110 11.38 -1.43 -0.65
C ASP A 110 10.44 -0.76 0.37
N HIS A 111 10.96 -0.36 1.54
CA HIS A 111 10.26 0.52 2.45
C HIS A 111 10.19 1.94 1.87
N LEU A 112 9.00 2.56 1.85
CA LEU A 112 8.76 3.88 1.26
C LEU A 112 9.77 4.93 1.74
N GLY A 113 10.07 4.98 3.04
CA GLY A 113 11.06 5.92 3.58
C GLY A 113 12.48 5.76 2.99
N VAL A 114 12.87 4.54 2.61
CA VAL A 114 14.17 4.26 1.95
C VAL A 114 14.09 4.65 0.47
N GLU A 115 12.98 4.35 -0.21
CA GLU A 115 12.73 4.76 -1.58
C GLU A 115 12.74 6.30 -1.73
N LEU A 116 12.15 7.03 -0.79
CA LEU A 116 12.20 8.49 -0.75
C LEU A 116 13.61 9.02 -0.52
N ALA A 117 14.42 8.34 0.31
CA ALA A 117 15.83 8.71 0.50
C ALA A 117 16.63 8.55 -0.81
N PHE A 118 16.34 7.49 -1.59
CA PHE A 118 16.89 7.31 -2.92
C PHE A 118 16.44 8.41 -3.90
N MET A 119 15.15 8.74 -3.92
CA MET A 119 14.63 9.82 -4.77
C MET A 119 15.25 11.18 -4.43
N ALA A 120 15.47 11.45 -3.14
CA ALA A 120 16.18 12.64 -2.68
C ALA A 120 17.62 12.69 -3.24
N PHE A 121 18.32 11.55 -3.20
CA PHE A 121 19.68 11.41 -3.73
C PHE A 121 19.74 11.60 -5.25
N VAL A 122 18.87 10.93 -6.00
CA VAL A 122 18.82 11.03 -7.47
C VAL A 122 18.44 12.43 -7.93
N SER A 123 17.44 13.04 -7.30
CA SER A 123 17.03 14.42 -7.60
C SER A 123 18.17 15.41 -7.34
N ARG A 124 18.97 15.20 -6.28
CA ARG A 124 20.17 16.02 -6.04
C ARG A 124 21.22 15.82 -7.12
N ALA A 125 21.47 14.57 -7.52
CA ALA A 125 22.44 14.27 -8.56
C ALA A 125 22.07 14.89 -9.92
N HIS A 126 20.78 14.98 -10.25
CA HIS A 126 20.30 15.76 -11.39
C HIS A 126 20.56 17.25 -11.24
N ALA A 127 20.24 17.85 -10.08
CA ALA A 127 20.50 19.27 -9.82
C ALA A 127 21.99 19.63 -9.95
N ASP A 128 22.87 18.74 -9.50
CA ASP A 128 24.33 18.89 -9.60
C ASP A 128 24.88 18.56 -11.01
N GLY A 129 24.05 18.07 -11.95
CA GLY A 129 24.48 17.63 -13.28
C GLY A 129 25.30 16.33 -13.31
N ARG A 130 25.30 15.55 -12.22
CA ARG A 130 26.00 14.26 -12.10
C ARG A 130 25.27 13.13 -12.82
N LEU A 131 23.96 13.27 -12.98
CA LEU A 131 23.17 12.44 -13.89
C LEU A 131 22.95 13.24 -15.18
N GLY A 132 23.07 12.56 -16.32
CA GLY A 132 22.80 13.18 -17.62
C GLY A 132 21.39 13.80 -17.66
N PRO A 133 21.18 14.90 -18.40
CA PRO A 133 19.91 15.63 -18.43
C PRO A 133 18.73 14.75 -18.90
N SER A 134 19.02 13.68 -19.63
CA SER A 134 18.04 12.73 -20.16
C SER A 134 18.08 11.37 -19.45
N SER A 135 18.67 11.26 -18.25
CA SER A 135 18.70 9.98 -17.54
C SER A 135 17.27 9.52 -17.23
N PRO A 136 16.84 8.34 -17.72
CA PRO A 136 15.49 7.83 -17.49
C PRO A 136 15.34 7.25 -16.07
N LEU A 137 16.43 7.16 -15.30
CA LEU A 137 16.51 6.43 -14.04
C LEU A 137 15.41 6.84 -13.05
N LEU A 138 15.17 8.14 -12.90
CA LEU A 138 14.16 8.63 -11.96
C LEU A 138 12.74 8.32 -12.45
N ALA A 139 12.46 8.49 -13.75
CA ALA A 139 11.15 8.16 -14.32
C ALA A 139 10.84 6.67 -14.19
N GLU A 140 11.81 5.82 -14.53
CA GLU A 140 11.70 4.36 -14.38
C GLU A 140 11.48 3.95 -12.93
N PHE A 141 12.21 4.57 -11.98
CA PHE A 141 12.06 4.27 -10.56
C PHE A 141 10.69 4.71 -10.03
N LEU A 142 10.25 5.92 -10.39
CA LEU A 142 8.93 6.43 -10.03
C LEU A 142 7.84 5.48 -10.51
N ASP A 143 7.89 5.05 -11.77
CA ASP A 143 6.85 4.17 -12.34
C ASP A 143 6.92 2.75 -11.76
N ALA A 144 8.11 2.14 -11.67
CA ALA A 144 8.27 0.73 -11.32
C ALA A 144 8.29 0.44 -9.82
N CYS A 145 8.67 1.41 -8.99
CA CYS A 145 8.85 1.23 -7.55
C CYS A 145 7.83 2.03 -6.74
N VAL A 146 7.55 3.29 -7.07
CA VAL A 146 6.75 4.16 -6.19
C VAL A 146 5.28 4.25 -6.62
N LEU A 147 5.01 4.77 -7.82
CA LEU A 147 3.65 4.89 -8.37
C LEU A 147 2.98 3.54 -8.58
N ALA A 148 3.77 2.46 -8.66
CA ALA A 148 3.27 1.10 -8.72
C ALA A 148 2.33 0.74 -7.55
N TYR A 149 2.55 1.30 -6.35
CA TYR A 149 1.74 0.99 -5.16
C TYR A 149 1.27 2.21 -4.35
N LEU A 150 1.91 3.37 -4.50
CA LEU A 150 1.61 4.55 -3.70
C LEU A 150 0.12 4.99 -3.75
N PRO A 151 -0.58 4.99 -4.90
CA PRO A 151 -2.02 5.33 -4.93
C PRO A 151 -2.86 4.42 -4.02
N SER A 152 -2.59 3.11 -4.04
CA SER A 152 -3.27 2.13 -3.18
C SER A 152 -2.92 2.32 -1.70
N LEU A 153 -1.66 2.64 -1.39
CA LEU A 153 -1.22 2.99 -0.03
C LEU A 153 -1.94 4.23 0.50
N VAL A 154 -2.02 5.31 -0.29
CA VAL A 154 -2.73 6.55 0.09
C VAL A 154 -4.19 6.26 0.42
N ILE A 155 -4.89 5.50 -0.43
CA ILE A 155 -6.28 5.14 -0.21
C ILE A 155 -6.44 4.31 1.07
N ALA A 156 -5.56 3.33 1.29
CA ALA A 156 -5.61 2.49 2.49
C ALA A 156 -5.37 3.31 3.77
N ALA A 157 -4.38 4.20 3.76
CA ALA A 157 -4.06 5.07 4.90
C ALA A 157 -5.19 6.04 5.23
N ARG A 158 -5.79 6.68 4.21
CA ARG A 158 -6.91 7.62 4.40
C ARG A 158 -8.14 7.02 5.07
N GLU A 159 -8.34 5.71 4.97
CA GLU A 159 -9.49 5.05 5.59
C GLU A 159 -9.20 4.44 6.96
N LEU A 160 -7.96 4.56 7.45
CA LEU A 160 -7.68 4.40 8.87
C LEU A 160 -8.22 5.59 9.69
N GLY A 161 -8.38 6.76 9.06
CA GLY A 161 -8.96 7.95 9.66
C GLY A 161 -8.32 9.24 9.17
N GLU A 162 -8.74 10.35 9.79
CA GLU A 162 -8.11 11.65 9.60
C GLU A 162 -6.81 11.75 10.41
N GLY A 163 -5.84 12.51 9.93
CA GLY A 163 -4.58 12.74 10.62
C GLY A 163 -3.48 13.21 9.68
N ALA A 164 -2.35 13.60 10.27
CA ALA A 164 -1.23 14.16 9.53
C ALA A 164 -0.61 13.18 8.53
N TRP A 165 -0.52 11.88 8.86
CA TRP A 165 0.13 10.89 7.99
C TRP A 165 -0.67 10.57 6.72
N PRO A 166 -1.98 10.31 6.77
CA PRO A 166 -2.78 10.23 5.55
C PRO A 166 -2.70 11.49 4.67
N THR A 167 -2.68 12.69 5.28
CA THR A 167 -2.48 13.95 4.56
C THR A 167 -1.10 14.00 3.90
N MET A 168 -0.02 13.79 4.64
CA MET A 168 1.35 13.76 4.09
C MET A 168 1.53 12.72 2.98
N LEU A 169 0.86 11.57 3.05
CA LEU A 169 0.86 10.59 1.95
C LEU A 169 0.13 11.10 0.72
N ASN A 170 -0.99 11.80 0.88
CA ASN A 170 -1.67 12.47 -0.24
C ASN A 170 -0.74 13.50 -0.89
N GLU A 171 -0.14 14.39 -0.10
CA GLU A 171 0.79 15.41 -0.58
C GLU A 171 2.02 14.80 -1.26
N LEU A 172 2.53 13.68 -0.73
CA LEU A 172 3.59 12.92 -1.37
C LEU A 172 3.15 12.39 -2.75
N LEU A 173 1.94 11.84 -2.87
CA LEU A 173 1.45 11.37 -4.16
C LEU A 173 1.31 12.50 -5.18
N GLU A 174 0.84 13.67 -4.76
CA GLU A 174 0.77 14.87 -5.62
C GLU A 174 2.17 15.30 -6.07
N LEU A 175 3.13 15.34 -5.13
CA LEU A 175 4.53 15.66 -5.41
C LEU A 175 5.17 14.68 -6.42
N VAL A 176 4.96 13.38 -6.21
CA VAL A 176 5.47 12.29 -7.07
C VAL A 176 4.85 12.36 -8.46
N ALA A 177 3.52 12.58 -8.55
CA ALA A 177 2.81 12.73 -9.82
C ALA A 177 3.29 13.96 -10.60
N ALA A 178 3.41 15.11 -9.92
CA ALA A 178 3.93 16.34 -10.52
C ALA A 178 5.35 16.15 -11.04
N GLN A 179 6.24 15.52 -10.25
CA GLN A 179 7.59 15.24 -10.72
C GLN A 179 7.58 14.33 -11.94
N ARG A 180 6.79 13.26 -11.90
CA ARG A 180 6.73 12.30 -13.00
C ARG A 180 6.23 12.95 -14.29
N ALA A 181 5.30 13.89 -14.22
CA ALA A 181 4.78 14.63 -15.37
C ALA A 181 5.85 15.49 -16.07
N THR A 182 6.87 15.97 -15.34
CA THR A 182 7.99 16.72 -15.93
C THR A 182 9.07 15.86 -16.58
N LEU A 183 9.05 14.54 -16.35
CA LEU A 183 10.08 13.63 -16.83
C LEU A 183 9.68 13.01 -18.17
N PRO A 184 10.63 12.84 -19.11
CA PRO A 184 10.35 12.27 -20.43
C PRO A 184 10.04 10.77 -20.35
N GLY A 185 9.42 10.26 -21.42
CA GLY A 185 9.18 8.83 -21.62
C GLY A 185 7.81 8.36 -21.14
N PRO A 186 7.32 7.24 -21.71
CA PRO A 186 6.01 6.69 -21.38
C PRO A 186 5.97 6.21 -19.92
N ARG A 187 4.79 6.29 -19.30
CA ARG A 187 4.58 5.74 -17.95
C ARG A 187 4.40 4.24 -18.03
N ALA A 188 5.10 3.50 -17.17
CA ALA A 188 4.91 2.05 -17.06
C ALA A 188 3.75 1.73 -16.11
N ALA A 189 2.96 0.72 -16.48
CA ALA A 189 1.91 0.18 -15.62
C ALA A 189 2.49 -0.85 -14.63
N PRO A 190 2.02 -0.90 -13.37
CA PRO A 190 2.41 -1.95 -12.44
C PRO A 190 1.92 -3.32 -12.91
N SER A 191 2.77 -4.33 -12.73
CA SER A 191 2.38 -5.72 -12.95
C SER A 191 1.76 -6.28 -11.67
N LEU A 192 0.44 -6.41 -11.66
CA LEU A 192 -0.31 -7.08 -10.58
C LEU A 192 -0.51 -8.58 -10.89
N CYS A 193 -1.03 -9.33 -9.91
CA CYS A 193 -1.29 -10.76 -10.09
C CYS A 193 -2.39 -10.99 -11.14
N PRO A 194 -2.27 -12.05 -11.95
CA PRO A 194 -3.33 -12.45 -12.85
C PRO A 194 -4.57 -12.91 -12.07
N ALA A 195 -5.72 -12.87 -12.76
CA ALA A 195 -6.97 -13.38 -12.23
C ALA A 195 -6.84 -14.86 -11.83
N GLN A 196 -7.47 -15.24 -10.72
CA GLN A 196 -7.57 -16.62 -10.29
C GLN A 196 -9.03 -17.02 -10.23
N ALA A 197 -9.37 -18.11 -10.90
CA ALA A 197 -10.71 -18.68 -10.89
C ALA A 197 -10.95 -19.51 -9.62
N LEU A 198 -10.89 -18.84 -8.46
CA LEU A 198 -10.95 -19.50 -7.15
C LEU A 198 -12.22 -20.32 -6.97
N LEU A 199 -13.35 -19.87 -7.52
CA LEU A 199 -14.64 -20.55 -7.38
C LEU A 199 -14.79 -21.76 -8.32
N ASP A 200 -13.87 -21.96 -9.27
CA ASP A 200 -13.89 -23.12 -10.18
C ASP A 200 -13.23 -24.35 -9.54
N ASP A 201 -12.38 -24.17 -8.52
CA ASP A 201 -11.84 -25.28 -7.72
C ASP A 201 -12.78 -25.57 -6.53
N ALA A 202 -13.45 -26.72 -6.58
CA ALA A 202 -14.34 -27.18 -5.51
C ALA A 202 -13.65 -27.36 -4.14
N ARG A 203 -12.32 -27.34 -4.10
CA ARG A 203 -11.53 -27.41 -2.86
C ARG A 203 -11.27 -26.04 -2.23
N THR A 204 -11.59 -24.94 -2.92
CA THR A 204 -11.43 -23.59 -2.39
C THR A 204 -12.33 -23.38 -1.18
N GLY A 205 -11.71 -23.17 -0.02
CA GLY A 205 -12.41 -22.82 1.20
C GLY A 205 -12.51 -21.31 1.43
N LEU A 206 -13.22 -20.94 2.51
CA LEU A 206 -13.37 -19.55 2.94
C LEU A 206 -12.03 -18.91 3.31
N ARG A 207 -11.05 -19.70 3.75
CA ARG A 207 -9.73 -19.22 4.13
C ARG A 207 -8.93 -18.79 2.89
N GLU A 208 -9.00 -19.54 1.80
CA GLU A 208 -8.38 -19.22 0.52
C GLU A 208 -9.00 -17.95 -0.07
N ILE A 209 -10.32 -17.80 0.03
CA ILE A 209 -11.03 -16.55 -0.34
C ILE A 209 -10.56 -15.38 0.53
N ALA A 210 -10.45 -15.57 1.85
CA ALA A 210 -9.95 -14.53 2.75
C ALA A 210 -8.51 -14.12 2.40
N ALA A 211 -7.63 -15.09 2.12
CA ALA A 211 -6.25 -14.82 1.71
C ALA A 211 -6.20 -14.02 0.41
N TYR A 212 -6.99 -14.40 -0.60
CA TYR A 212 -7.10 -13.65 -1.85
C TYR A 212 -7.54 -12.20 -1.62
N LEU A 213 -8.60 -11.98 -0.84
CA LEU A 213 -9.12 -10.64 -0.55
C LEU A 213 -8.10 -9.77 0.21
N LEU A 214 -7.25 -10.38 1.03
CA LEU A 214 -6.22 -9.69 1.82
C LEU A 214 -4.93 -9.39 1.07
N THR A 215 -4.71 -10.00 -0.11
CA THR A 215 -3.53 -9.76 -0.94
C THR A 215 -3.81 -8.64 -1.94
N PRO A 216 -3.25 -7.43 -1.79
CA PRO A 216 -3.59 -6.29 -2.65
C PRO A 216 -3.24 -6.53 -4.12
N ALA A 217 -2.12 -7.21 -4.40
CA ALA A 217 -1.72 -7.56 -5.76
C ALA A 217 -2.75 -8.43 -6.50
N ARG A 218 -3.63 -9.12 -5.76
CA ARG A 218 -4.72 -9.95 -6.31
C ARG A 218 -6.05 -9.20 -6.27
N SER A 219 -6.40 -8.65 -5.10
CA SER A 219 -7.71 -8.06 -4.85
C SER A 219 -7.87 -6.63 -5.39
N GLY A 220 -6.77 -5.96 -5.67
CA GLY A 220 -6.74 -4.55 -6.04
C GLY A 220 -6.91 -3.58 -4.86
N VAL A 221 -7.03 -4.07 -3.62
CA VAL A 221 -7.20 -3.24 -2.42
C VAL A 221 -6.40 -3.79 -1.24
N PHE A 222 -5.95 -2.89 -0.37
CA PHE A 222 -5.46 -3.29 0.94
C PHE A 222 -6.61 -3.23 1.97
N LEU A 223 -7.05 -4.40 2.45
CA LEU A 223 -8.04 -4.48 3.53
C LEU A 223 -7.36 -4.38 4.89
N THR A 224 -7.70 -3.35 5.65
CA THR A 224 -7.18 -3.11 7.00
C THR A 224 -7.96 -3.90 8.06
N ARG A 225 -7.45 -3.95 9.29
CA ARG A 225 -8.24 -4.46 10.43
C ARG A 225 -9.48 -3.61 10.70
N ALA A 226 -9.40 -2.30 10.44
CA ALA A 226 -10.51 -1.38 10.63
C ALA A 226 -11.66 -1.69 9.66
N ASP A 227 -11.33 -1.99 8.40
CA ASP A 227 -12.30 -2.43 7.38
C ASP A 227 -13.03 -3.71 7.82
N ILE A 228 -12.28 -4.75 8.23
CA ILE A 228 -12.85 -6.03 8.68
C ILE A 228 -13.75 -5.82 9.91
N ALA A 229 -13.31 -4.98 10.85
CA ALA A 229 -14.10 -4.66 12.04
C ALA A 229 -15.38 -3.88 11.69
N ALA A 230 -15.32 -2.95 10.74
CA ALA A 230 -16.49 -2.20 10.28
C ALA A 230 -17.52 -3.11 9.58
N LEU A 231 -17.05 -4.03 8.73
CA LEU A 231 -17.89 -5.06 8.11
C LEU A 231 -18.56 -5.95 9.15
N ALA A 232 -17.81 -6.41 10.17
CA ALA A 232 -18.37 -7.24 11.23
C ALA A 232 -19.45 -6.48 12.05
N ARG A 233 -19.14 -5.28 12.55
CA ARG A 233 -20.03 -4.48 13.41
C ARG A 233 -21.37 -4.17 12.75
N SER A 234 -21.34 -3.75 11.49
CA SER A 234 -22.54 -3.37 10.74
C SER A 234 -23.49 -4.54 10.43
N ARG A 235 -23.07 -5.79 10.69
CA ARG A 235 -23.89 -7.00 10.56
C ARG A 235 -24.10 -7.74 11.89
N GLY A 236 -23.69 -7.17 13.02
CA GLY A 236 -23.79 -7.83 14.33
C GLY A 236 -22.93 -9.11 14.44
N LEU A 237 -21.92 -9.26 13.59
CA LEU A 237 -21.02 -10.42 13.57
C LEU A 237 -19.82 -10.18 14.49
N ALA A 238 -19.28 -11.26 15.04
CA ALA A 238 -18.05 -11.20 15.82
C ALA A 238 -16.86 -10.84 14.92
N ARG A 239 -16.15 -9.76 15.25
CA ARG A 239 -14.95 -9.32 14.50
C ARG A 239 -13.75 -10.28 14.61
N GLY A 240 -13.74 -11.15 15.62
CA GLY A 240 -12.58 -11.97 15.99
C GLY A 240 -11.39 -11.16 16.53
N PHE A 241 -10.28 -11.85 16.78
CA PHE A 241 -8.99 -11.28 17.18
C PHE A 241 -7.84 -11.97 16.42
N GLY A 242 -6.67 -11.32 16.39
CA GLY A 242 -5.45 -11.88 15.80
C GLY A 242 -5.05 -11.26 14.46
N SER A 243 -4.55 -12.10 13.54
CA SER A 243 -4.12 -11.67 12.21
C SER A 243 -5.31 -11.25 11.34
N ARG A 244 -5.07 -10.42 10.33
CA ARG A 244 -6.12 -10.03 9.36
C ARG A 244 -6.77 -11.25 8.69
N LEU A 245 -5.97 -12.26 8.38
CA LEU A 245 -6.44 -13.52 7.80
C LEU A 245 -7.40 -14.24 8.74
N THR A 246 -7.03 -14.41 10.01
CA THR A 246 -7.91 -15.04 11.00
C THR A 246 -9.21 -14.23 11.19
N MET A 247 -9.13 -12.90 11.24
CA MET A 247 -10.31 -12.05 11.37
C MET A 247 -11.27 -12.19 10.19
N LEU A 248 -10.77 -12.13 8.95
CA LEU A 248 -11.62 -12.22 7.75
C LEU A 248 -12.16 -13.65 7.52
N ASP A 249 -11.35 -14.68 7.77
CA ASP A 249 -11.78 -16.09 7.71
C ASP A 249 -12.93 -16.34 8.71
N ASN A 250 -12.78 -15.89 9.95
CA ASN A 250 -13.83 -15.99 10.97
C ASN A 250 -15.08 -15.19 10.60
N LEU A 251 -14.92 -13.99 10.03
CA LEU A 251 -16.05 -13.18 9.57
C LEU A 251 -16.85 -13.88 8.46
N LEU A 252 -16.16 -14.46 7.47
CA LEU A 252 -16.79 -15.24 6.40
C LEU A 252 -17.52 -16.48 6.96
N ARG A 253 -16.88 -17.21 7.88
CA ARG A 253 -17.48 -18.38 8.54
C ARG A 253 -18.73 -18.01 9.33
N GLY A 254 -18.65 -16.98 10.16
CA GLY A 254 -19.78 -16.49 10.94
C GLY A 254 -20.92 -16.02 10.04
N ALA A 255 -20.62 -15.35 8.93
CA ALA A 255 -21.64 -14.93 7.98
C ALA A 255 -22.35 -16.13 7.32
N VAL A 256 -21.65 -17.24 7.05
CA VAL A 256 -22.31 -18.47 6.57
C VAL A 256 -23.16 -19.11 7.67
N GLU A 257 -22.60 -19.25 8.87
CA GLU A 257 -23.26 -19.90 10.02
C GLU A 257 -24.56 -19.19 10.43
N TYR A 258 -24.57 -17.86 10.43
CA TYR A 258 -25.72 -17.06 10.82
C TYR A 258 -26.61 -16.62 9.64
N GLY A 259 -26.34 -17.09 8.41
CA GLY A 259 -27.14 -16.73 7.23
C GLY A 259 -27.00 -15.28 6.77
N GLU A 260 -25.90 -14.62 7.14
CA GLU A 260 -25.58 -13.22 6.86
C GLU A 260 -24.62 -13.03 5.66
N LEU A 261 -24.32 -14.11 4.92
CA LEU A 261 -23.39 -14.09 3.78
C LEU A 261 -23.77 -13.05 2.72
N ASP A 262 -25.06 -12.93 2.37
CA ASP A 262 -25.51 -11.96 1.38
C ASP A 262 -25.26 -10.51 1.82
N LYS A 263 -25.47 -10.20 3.12
CA LYS A 263 -25.22 -8.86 3.65
C LYS A 263 -23.72 -8.57 3.75
N LEU A 264 -22.89 -9.57 4.07
CA LEU A 264 -21.44 -9.43 4.06
C LEU A 264 -20.92 -9.20 2.64
N ARG A 265 -21.40 -9.99 1.66
CA ARG A 265 -21.11 -9.83 0.23
C ARG A 265 -21.42 -8.43 -0.28
N ALA A 266 -22.61 -7.91 0.04
CA ALA A 266 -22.99 -6.54 -0.31
C ALA A 266 -22.03 -5.49 0.30
N GLY A 267 -21.62 -5.68 1.56
CA GLY A 267 -20.67 -4.77 2.21
C GLY A 267 -19.26 -4.82 1.62
N LEU A 268 -18.81 -6.00 1.22
CA LEU A 268 -17.55 -6.17 0.50
C LEU A 268 -17.60 -5.51 -0.89
N ASP A 269 -18.69 -5.70 -1.66
CA ASP A 269 -18.84 -5.03 -2.97
C ASP A 269 -18.89 -3.50 -2.83
N GLU A 270 -19.58 -2.98 -1.82
CA GLU A 270 -19.64 -1.54 -1.52
C GLU A 270 -18.26 -0.98 -1.15
N LEU A 271 -17.51 -1.69 -0.30
CA LEU A 271 -16.13 -1.31 0.04
C LEU A 271 -15.28 -1.26 -1.23
N LEU A 272 -15.30 -2.31 -2.05
CA LEU A 272 -14.53 -2.38 -3.30
C LEU A 272 -14.93 -1.27 -4.28
N ALA A 273 -16.23 -0.99 -4.43
CA ALA A 273 -16.74 0.08 -5.27
C ALA A 273 -16.26 1.45 -4.81
N ARG A 274 -16.26 1.71 -3.49
CA ARG A 274 -15.72 2.94 -2.91
C ARG A 274 -14.23 3.09 -3.21
N ARG A 275 -13.45 2.01 -3.11
CA ARG A 275 -12.00 2.04 -3.42
C ARG A 275 -11.73 2.32 -4.90
N ASP A 276 -12.49 1.70 -5.80
CA ASP A 276 -12.42 2.00 -7.24
C ASP A 276 -12.74 3.47 -7.51
N HIS A 277 -13.79 4.01 -6.89
CA HIS A 277 -14.14 5.43 -7.03
C HIS A 277 -13.01 6.37 -6.58
N ARG A 278 -12.37 6.08 -5.44
CA ARG A 278 -11.21 6.87 -4.97
C ARG A 278 -10.02 6.80 -5.92
N LEU A 279 -9.77 5.65 -6.55
CA LEU A 279 -8.75 5.53 -7.58
C LEU A 279 -9.10 6.38 -8.82
N VAL A 280 -10.36 6.39 -9.24
CA VAL A 280 -10.83 7.26 -10.34
C VAL A 280 -10.65 8.75 -10.01
N GLU A 281 -11.00 9.18 -8.80
CA GLU A 281 -10.79 10.56 -8.37
C GLU A 281 -9.30 10.96 -8.39
N LEU A 282 -8.41 10.06 -7.93
CA LEU A 282 -6.97 10.29 -7.99
C LEU A 282 -6.46 10.37 -9.44
N ASP A 283 -6.94 9.49 -10.31
CA ASP A 283 -6.60 9.48 -11.72
C ASP A 283 -7.00 10.78 -12.42
N GLN A 284 -8.24 11.21 -12.23
CA GLN A 284 -8.76 12.44 -12.84
C GLN A 284 -8.00 13.69 -12.37
N ARG A 285 -7.54 13.70 -11.12
CA ARG A 285 -6.82 14.84 -10.54
C ARG A 285 -5.34 14.87 -10.89
N LEU A 286 -4.69 13.71 -10.99
CA LEU A 286 -3.23 13.57 -11.09
C LEU A 286 -2.76 12.92 -12.40
N GLU A 287 -3.70 12.60 -13.29
CA GLU A 287 -3.50 11.98 -14.61
C GLU A 287 -2.68 10.68 -14.52
N LEU A 288 -2.94 9.82 -13.53
CA LEU A 288 -2.09 8.68 -13.19
C LEU A 288 -2.28 7.46 -14.10
N GLY A 289 -3.35 7.40 -14.90
CA GLY A 289 -3.78 6.39 -15.86
C GLY A 289 -3.07 5.04 -15.75
N PRO A 290 -1.91 4.86 -16.39
CA PRO A 290 -1.16 3.59 -16.38
C PRO A 290 -0.86 3.03 -14.98
N ALA A 291 -0.66 3.89 -13.98
CA ALA A 291 -0.39 3.47 -12.61
C ALA A 291 -1.65 2.97 -11.88
N ILE A 292 -2.85 3.36 -12.31
CA ILE A 292 -4.13 3.09 -11.64
C ILE A 292 -4.93 1.98 -12.34
N GLU A 293 -4.88 1.91 -13.67
CA GLU A 293 -5.64 0.94 -14.47
C GLU A 293 -5.52 -0.52 -13.98
N PRO A 294 -4.32 -1.06 -13.67
CA PRO A 294 -4.21 -2.44 -13.18
C PRO A 294 -4.93 -2.68 -11.85
N TRP A 295 -4.90 -1.69 -10.95
CA TRP A 295 -5.59 -1.77 -9.66
C TRP A 295 -7.10 -1.80 -9.84
N ARG A 296 -7.63 -0.93 -10.70
CA ARG A 296 -9.07 -0.91 -11.02
C ARG A 296 -9.53 -2.22 -11.66
N ALA A 297 -8.73 -2.77 -12.58
CA ALA A 297 -9.01 -4.06 -13.18
C ALA A 297 -9.01 -5.20 -12.13
N ALA A 298 -8.09 -5.18 -11.17
CA ALA A 298 -8.06 -6.14 -10.07
C ALA A 298 -9.29 -6.00 -9.13
N ILE A 299 -9.73 -4.76 -8.86
CA ILE A 299 -10.96 -4.51 -8.09
C ILE A 299 -12.17 -5.06 -8.83
N ALA A 300 -12.31 -4.79 -10.13
CA ALA A 300 -13.45 -5.26 -10.93
C ALA A 300 -13.59 -6.79 -10.86
N ARG A 301 -12.49 -7.52 -11.06
CA ARG A 301 -12.47 -8.99 -10.94
C ARG A 301 -12.81 -9.46 -9.53
N THR A 302 -12.31 -8.77 -8.52
CA THR A 302 -12.60 -9.11 -7.12
C THR A 302 -14.06 -8.89 -6.77
N ARG A 303 -14.70 -7.87 -7.34
CA ARG A 303 -16.14 -7.65 -7.21
C ARG A 303 -16.95 -8.76 -7.87
N GLU A 304 -16.54 -9.22 -9.05
CA GLU A 304 -17.16 -10.39 -9.70
C GLU A 304 -17.05 -11.64 -8.80
N LEU A 305 -15.87 -11.92 -8.26
CA LEU A 305 -15.66 -13.01 -7.30
C LEU A 305 -16.59 -12.86 -6.09
N VAL A 306 -16.61 -11.68 -5.45
CA VAL A 306 -17.45 -11.42 -4.28
C VAL A 306 -18.92 -11.63 -4.61
N ARG A 307 -19.40 -11.13 -5.76
CA ARG A 307 -20.79 -11.32 -6.22
C ARG A 307 -21.12 -12.78 -6.47
N ALA A 308 -20.18 -13.56 -6.99
CA ALA A 308 -20.36 -14.99 -7.27
C ALA A 308 -20.28 -15.88 -6.02
N LEU A 309 -19.95 -15.34 -4.84
CA LEU A 309 -20.07 -16.04 -3.56
C LEU A 309 -21.54 -16.35 -3.24
N HIS A 310 -22.06 -17.42 -3.80
CA HIS A 310 -23.33 -18.02 -3.46
C HIS A 310 -23.07 -19.30 -2.69
N ARG A 311 -23.85 -19.55 -1.61
CA ARG A 311 -23.81 -20.73 -0.72
C ARG A 311 -22.52 -21.54 -0.87
N ALA A 312 -21.48 -21.16 -0.13
CA ALA A 312 -20.27 -21.97 -0.06
C ALA A 312 -20.65 -23.44 0.21
N PRO A 313 -20.00 -24.43 -0.44
CA PRO A 313 -20.32 -25.83 -0.22
C PRO A 313 -20.29 -26.09 1.28
N SER A 314 -21.45 -26.47 1.81
CA SER A 314 -21.63 -26.83 3.21
C SER A 314 -20.53 -27.82 3.60
N ARG A 315 -19.84 -27.54 4.70
CA ARG A 315 -18.88 -28.45 5.35
C ARG A 315 -19.54 -29.81 5.52
N ASP A 316 -19.31 -30.72 4.58
CA ASP A 316 -19.65 -32.14 4.74
C ASP A 316 -18.45 -33.04 4.49
N ARG A 317 -17.23 -32.51 4.65
CA ARG A 317 -16.03 -33.34 4.76
C ARG A 317 -15.28 -33.03 6.05
N ALA A 318 -15.21 -34.08 6.86
CA ALA A 318 -14.56 -34.16 8.15
C ALA A 318 -13.18 -33.51 8.15
N ASP A 319 -12.95 -32.71 9.17
CA ASP A 319 -11.63 -32.18 9.52
C ASP A 319 -10.71 -33.36 9.88
N PRO A 320 -9.62 -33.63 9.13
CA PRO A 320 -8.70 -34.73 9.45
C PRO A 320 -7.96 -34.54 10.79
N TRP A 321 -8.09 -33.35 11.39
CA TRP A 321 -7.36 -32.94 12.59
C TRP A 321 -8.09 -33.21 13.90
N THR A 322 -9.37 -33.66 13.88
CA THR A 322 -10.10 -34.03 15.11
C THR A 322 -9.98 -35.51 15.48
N SER A 323 -9.33 -36.34 14.67
CA SER A 323 -8.95 -37.69 15.09
C SER A 323 -7.85 -37.61 16.14
N LYS A 324 -8.24 -37.61 17.42
CA LYS A 324 -7.32 -37.93 18.51
C LYS A 324 -6.58 -39.23 18.13
N PRO A 325 -5.25 -39.28 18.18
CA PRO A 325 -4.54 -40.54 18.05
C PRO A 325 -5.06 -41.48 19.14
N SER A 326 -5.59 -42.63 18.74
CA SER A 326 -5.94 -43.71 19.65
C SER A 326 -4.69 -44.04 20.46
N THR A 327 -4.70 -43.73 21.75
CA THR A 327 -3.68 -44.18 22.69
C THR A 327 -3.80 -45.69 22.81
N THR A 328 -3.03 -46.41 22.00
CA THR A 328 -2.81 -47.84 22.16
C THR A 328 -1.94 -48.03 23.40
N THR A 329 -2.55 -48.50 24.48
CA THR A 329 -1.86 -48.91 25.71
C THR A 329 -0.90 -50.05 25.36
N PRO A 330 0.40 -49.96 25.69
CA PRO A 330 1.31 -51.10 25.53
C PRO A 330 0.95 -52.21 26.54
N PRO A 331 1.13 -53.49 26.18
CA PRO A 331 0.91 -54.59 27.11
C PRO A 331 1.94 -54.54 28.25
N ALA A 332 1.44 -54.78 29.46
CA ALA A 332 2.23 -54.88 30.69
C ALA A 332 3.18 -56.10 30.66
N PRO A 333 4.29 -56.06 31.43
CA PRO A 333 5.42 -57.00 31.31
C PRO A 333 5.11 -58.45 31.69
#